data_AF-A0A523UEL2-F1
#
_entry.id   AF-A0A523UEL2-F1
#
_cell.length_a   1.000
_cell.length_b   1.000
_cell.length_c   1.000
_cell.angle_alpha   90.00
_cell.angle_beta   90.00
_cell.angle_gamma   90.00
#
_symmetry.space_group_name_H-M   'P 1'
#
loop_
_entity.id
_entity.type
_entity.pdbx_description
1 polymer ?
#
loop_
_entity_poly.entity_id
_entity_poly.type
_entity_poly.pdbx_seq_one_letter_code
_entity_poly.pdbx_strand_id
1 'polypeptide(L)'
;MNIVLMGQGDFGAACLQALVEKGKTVVAVFAPPQVPGKKAEALGAAAEKLGTRVFPLERMREQKAYEDFISLSPDLSIMAYVNDIIPGRIIDYPRFGTIHYHPSLLPKHRGRSSINRAVINGDTKGGLSIIWADEGIDTGPILLQKEVEISPDDTTGSVYFNK
;
A
#
# COMPACT_ATOMS: atom_id res chain seq x y z
N MET A 1 -3.89 14.77 -12.42
CA MET A 1 -4.47 13.91 -11.37
C MET A 1 -3.49 13.86 -10.23
N ASN A 2 -3.86 14.37 -9.07
CA ASN A 2 -3.05 14.41 -7.87
C ASN A 2 -3.17 13.07 -7.13
N ILE A 3 -2.07 12.35 -6.97
CA ILE A 3 -2.03 11.07 -6.27
C ILE A 3 -1.38 11.25 -4.92
N VAL A 4 -2.00 10.70 -3.87
CA VAL A 4 -1.36 10.50 -2.56
C VAL A 4 -1.10 9.02 -2.35
N LEU A 5 0.15 8.67 -2.10
CA LEU A 5 0.58 7.29 -1.82
C LEU A 5 0.77 7.12 -0.32
N MET A 6 0.07 6.16 0.28
CA MET A 6 0.27 5.72 1.67
C MET A 6 0.90 4.34 1.64
N GLY A 7 1.99 4.12 2.36
CA GLY A 7 2.62 2.81 2.34
C GLY A 7 3.89 2.73 3.16
N GLN A 8 4.63 1.65 2.97
CA GLN A 8 5.94 1.46 3.58
C GLN A 8 6.76 0.39 2.85
N GLY A 9 8.02 0.29 3.24
CA GLY A 9 8.96 -0.73 2.80
C GLY A 9 9.30 -0.64 1.32
N ASP A 10 10.00 -1.67 0.84
CA ASP A 10 10.46 -1.73 -0.54
C ASP A 10 9.28 -1.78 -1.53
N PHE A 11 8.13 -2.34 -1.14
CA PHE A 11 6.92 -2.38 -1.97
C PHE A 11 6.33 -0.98 -2.19
N GLY A 12 6.21 -0.17 -1.13
CA GLY A 12 5.76 1.21 -1.26
C GLY A 12 6.72 2.03 -2.14
N ALA A 13 8.02 1.89 -1.91
CA ALA A 13 9.05 2.57 -2.71
C ALA A 13 8.99 2.18 -4.21
N ALA A 14 8.80 0.89 -4.50
CA ALA A 14 8.62 0.41 -5.87
C ALA A 14 7.34 0.97 -6.53
N CYS A 15 6.24 1.08 -5.77
CA CYS A 15 5.01 1.71 -6.25
C CYS A 15 5.21 3.19 -6.59
N LEU A 16 5.90 3.95 -5.72
CA LEU A 16 6.24 5.35 -5.98
C LEU A 16 7.05 5.51 -7.26
N GLN A 17 8.12 4.72 -7.41
CA GLN A 17 8.98 4.74 -8.59
C GLN A 17 8.18 4.45 -9.87
N ALA A 18 7.36 3.39 -9.86
CA ALA A 18 6.55 3.02 -11.02
C ALA A 18 5.52 4.10 -11.42
N LEU A 19 4.96 4.83 -10.46
CA LEU A 19 4.06 5.95 -10.72
C LEU A 19 4.81 7.12 -11.40
N VAL A 20 5.98 7.47 -10.88
CA VAL A 20 6.81 8.56 -11.41
C VAL A 20 7.31 8.25 -12.82
N GLU A 21 7.78 7.03 -13.06
CA GLU A 21 8.21 6.57 -14.40
C GLU A 21 7.09 6.63 -15.44
N LYS A 22 5.84 6.41 -15.02
CA LYS A 22 4.64 6.56 -15.85
C LYS A 22 4.16 8.01 -15.97
N GLY A 23 4.94 8.98 -15.51
CA GLY A 23 4.62 10.41 -15.54
C GLY A 23 3.42 10.79 -14.67
N LYS A 24 3.12 10.03 -13.61
CA LYS A 24 2.03 10.35 -12.70
C LYS A 24 2.49 11.34 -11.64
N THR A 25 1.61 12.27 -11.28
CA THR A 25 1.89 13.30 -10.27
C THR A 25 1.57 12.77 -8.87
N VAL A 26 2.60 12.38 -8.12
CA VAL A 26 2.48 12.05 -6.70
C VAL A 26 2.74 13.31 -5.87
N VAL A 27 1.70 13.87 -5.25
CA VAL A 27 1.79 15.16 -4.54
C VAL A 27 2.30 15.02 -3.11
N ALA A 28 2.12 13.84 -2.51
CA ALA A 28 2.64 13.51 -1.20
C ALA A 28 2.70 11.99 -0.99
N VAL A 29 3.52 11.62 -0.03
CA VAL A 29 3.68 10.26 0.47
C VAL A 29 3.41 10.25 1.98
N PHE A 30 2.59 9.31 2.44
CA PHE A 30 2.48 8.99 3.86
C PHE A 30 3.27 7.71 4.12
N ALA A 31 4.30 7.81 4.95
CA ALA A 31 5.19 6.71 5.28
C ALA A 31 5.46 6.67 6.79
N PRO A 32 5.77 5.49 7.39
CA PRO A 32 6.13 5.41 8.80
C PRO A 32 7.28 6.36 9.12
N PRO A 33 7.26 7.03 10.28
CA PRO A 33 8.32 7.95 10.67
C PRO A 33 9.65 7.21 10.76
N GLN A 34 10.73 7.89 10.37
CA GLN A 34 12.07 7.36 10.50
C GLN A 34 12.39 7.12 11.98
N VAL A 35 12.75 5.89 12.33
CA VAL A 35 13.19 5.55 13.69
C VAL A 35 14.70 5.78 13.80
N PRO A 36 15.18 6.65 14.73
CA PRO A 36 16.60 6.87 14.93
C PRO A 36 17.34 5.56 15.22
N GLY A 37 18.50 5.37 14.57
CA GLY A 37 19.33 4.17 14.73
C GLY A 37 18.83 2.91 14.01
N LYS A 38 17.71 2.96 13.28
CA LYS A 38 17.25 1.88 12.41
C LYS A 38 17.53 2.18 10.94
N LYS A 39 17.49 1.13 10.10
CA LYS A 39 17.50 1.25 8.64
C LYS A 39 16.45 2.30 8.21
N ALA A 40 16.77 3.09 7.20
CA ALA A 40 15.84 4.06 6.64
C ALA A 40 14.54 3.37 6.17
N GLU A 41 13.40 3.99 6.47
CA GLU A 41 12.12 3.60 5.88
C GLU A 41 12.18 3.86 4.36
N ALA A 42 12.02 2.80 3.57
CA ALA A 42 12.41 2.82 2.16
C ALA A 42 11.53 3.75 1.32
N LEU A 43 10.24 3.84 1.61
CA LEU A 43 9.32 4.71 0.86
C LEU A 43 9.57 6.19 1.18
N GLY A 44 9.68 6.55 2.47
CA GLY A 44 9.99 7.90 2.91
C GLY A 44 11.31 8.39 2.31
N ALA A 45 12.36 7.58 2.39
CA ALA A 45 13.66 7.92 1.78
C ALA A 45 13.60 8.05 0.25
N ALA A 46 12.78 7.24 -0.44
CA ALA A 46 12.58 7.36 -1.88
C ALA A 46 11.82 8.66 -2.24
N ALA A 47 10.79 9.00 -1.48
CA ALA A 47 10.00 10.22 -1.66
C ALA A 47 10.85 11.49 -1.47
N GLU A 48 11.68 11.53 -0.43
CA GLU A 48 12.60 12.64 -0.16
C GLU A 48 13.60 12.84 -1.32
N LYS A 49 14.17 11.75 -1.85
CA LYS A 49 15.08 11.80 -3.01
C LYS A 49 14.42 12.38 -4.26
N LEU A 50 13.12 12.16 -4.41
CA LEU A 50 12.32 12.68 -5.53
C LEU A 50 11.75 14.08 -5.25
N GLY A 51 12.04 14.68 -4.09
CA GLY A 51 11.48 15.97 -3.68
C GLY A 51 9.97 15.93 -3.38
N THR A 52 9.41 14.74 -3.13
CA THR A 52 8.00 14.57 -2.79
C THR A 52 7.80 14.78 -1.30
N ARG A 53 6.75 15.51 -0.91
CA ARG A 53 6.42 15.78 0.49
C ARG A 53 6.12 14.48 1.23
N VAL A 54 6.73 14.28 2.39
CA VAL A 54 6.50 13.11 3.25
C VAL A 54 5.73 13.52 4.50
N PHE A 55 4.69 12.76 4.82
CA PHE A 55 3.88 12.88 6.03
C PHE A 55 3.98 11.58 6.84
N PRO A 56 3.82 11.66 8.16
CA PRO A 56 3.85 10.47 8.99
C PRO A 56 2.60 9.61 8.76
N LEU A 57 2.80 8.34 8.44
CA LEU A 57 1.76 7.31 8.41
C LEU A 57 1.62 6.68 9.80
N GLU A 58 1.12 7.48 10.73
CA GLU A 58 0.78 7.02 12.08
C GLU A 58 -0.42 7.80 12.60
N ARG A 59 -1.23 7.15 13.43
CA ARG A 59 -2.36 7.78 14.12
C ARG A 59 -3.31 8.46 13.13
N MET A 60 -3.63 7.78 12.03
CA MET A 60 -4.46 8.35 10.95
C MET A 60 -5.90 8.71 11.37
N ARG A 61 -6.30 8.28 12.58
CA ARG A 61 -7.56 8.67 13.24
C ARG A 61 -7.55 10.11 13.77
N GLU A 62 -6.38 10.70 14.01
CA GLU A 62 -6.26 12.03 14.57
C GLU A 62 -6.70 13.12 13.57
N GLN A 63 -7.20 14.24 14.10
CA GLN A 63 -7.68 15.36 13.30
C GLN A 63 -6.56 15.95 12.42
N LYS A 64 -5.33 16.02 12.94
CA LYS A 64 -4.18 16.55 12.21
C LYS A 64 -3.86 15.76 10.95
N ALA A 65 -3.91 14.43 11.02
CA ALA A 65 -3.66 13.55 9.87
C ALA A 65 -4.70 13.76 8.76
N TYR A 66 -5.97 13.95 9.16
CA TYR A 66 -7.03 14.29 8.22
C TYR A 66 -6.82 15.67 7.58
N GLU A 67 -6.49 16.69 8.36
CA GLU A 67 -6.20 18.04 7.87
C GLU A 67 -5.02 18.07 6.88
N ASP A 68 -3.95 17.36 7.22
CA ASP A 68 -2.80 17.19 6.33
C ASP A 68 -3.22 16.53 5.02
N PHE A 69 -4.00 15.46 5.09
CA PHE A 69 -4.47 14.73 3.92
C PHE A 69 -5.36 15.57 3.00
N ILE A 70 -6.37 16.27 3.55
CA ILE A 70 -7.30 17.07 2.74
C ILE A 70 -6.61 18.31 2.14
N SER A 71 -5.58 18.86 2.80
CA SER A 71 -4.81 20.00 2.28
C SER A 71 -4.12 19.70 0.94
N LEU A 72 -3.93 18.42 0.63
CA LEU A 72 -3.29 17.94 -0.60
C LEU A 72 -4.27 17.84 -1.77
N SER A 73 -5.59 17.93 -1.53
CA SER A 73 -6.63 17.79 -2.54
C SER A 73 -6.40 16.59 -3.49
N PRO A 74 -6.25 15.35 -2.97
CA PRO A 74 -6.01 14.17 -3.78
C PRO A 74 -7.20 13.87 -4.70
N ASP A 75 -6.90 13.56 -5.96
CA ASP A 75 -7.89 12.96 -6.86
C ASP A 75 -8.02 11.46 -6.60
N LEU A 76 -6.91 10.79 -6.28
CA LEU A 76 -6.83 9.35 -5.99
C LEU A 76 -5.84 9.11 -4.85
N SER A 77 -6.19 8.20 -3.93
CA SER A 77 -5.23 7.68 -2.96
C SER A 77 -4.89 6.21 -3.23
N ILE A 78 -3.65 5.83 -2.95
CA ILE A 78 -3.13 4.48 -3.14
C ILE A 78 -2.56 4.01 -1.81
N MET A 79 -3.04 2.87 -1.31
CA MET A 79 -2.49 2.18 -0.15
C MET A 79 -1.63 1.00 -0.62
N ALA A 80 -0.33 1.06 -0.36
CA ALA A 80 0.65 0.05 -0.73
C ALA A 80 1.41 -0.43 0.52
N TYR A 81 0.95 -1.54 1.09
CA TYR A 81 1.48 -2.10 2.35
C TYR A 81 1.26 -1.17 3.56
N VAL A 82 0.00 -0.86 3.87
CA VAL A 82 -0.38 -0.03 5.02
C VAL A 82 -0.75 -0.91 6.22
N ASN A 83 -0.17 -0.62 7.39
CA ASN A 83 -0.45 -1.37 8.63
C ASN A 83 -1.43 -0.67 9.59
N ASP A 84 -1.56 0.65 9.48
CA ASP A 84 -2.48 1.44 10.29
C ASP A 84 -3.92 1.34 9.74
N ILE A 85 -4.90 1.53 10.61
CA ILE A 85 -6.31 1.57 10.19
C ILE A 85 -6.62 2.96 9.67
N ILE A 86 -6.84 3.05 8.36
CA ILE A 86 -7.22 4.31 7.71
C ILE A 86 -8.73 4.55 7.92
N PRO A 87 -9.13 5.69 8.51
CA PRO A 87 -10.55 6.01 8.69
C PRO A 87 -11.29 6.18 7.35
N GLY A 88 -12.58 5.85 7.31
CA GLY A 88 -13.45 6.05 6.15
C GLY A 88 -13.39 7.48 5.60
N ARG A 89 -13.36 8.50 6.48
CA ARG A 89 -13.20 9.91 6.07
C ARG A 89 -11.94 10.20 5.23
N ILE A 90 -10.88 9.40 5.34
CA ILE A 90 -9.68 9.52 4.50
C ILE A 90 -9.83 8.66 3.24
N ILE A 91 -10.38 7.44 3.38
CA ILE A 91 -10.63 6.52 2.26
C ILE A 91 -11.55 7.15 1.20
N ASP A 92 -12.61 7.82 1.65
CA ASP A 92 -13.70 8.32 0.81
C ASP A 92 -13.48 9.77 0.33
N TYR A 93 -12.49 10.47 0.87
CA TYR A 93 -12.25 11.88 0.55
C TYR A 93 -11.75 12.14 -0.88
N PRO A 94 -10.80 11.36 -1.45
CA PRO A 94 -10.32 11.60 -2.80
C PRO A 94 -11.46 11.49 -3.82
N ARG A 95 -11.43 12.33 -4.86
CA ARG A 95 -12.48 12.39 -5.89
C ARG A 95 -12.82 11.02 -6.52
N PHE A 96 -11.81 10.19 -6.73
CA PHE A 96 -11.94 8.85 -7.31
C PHE A 96 -11.85 7.74 -6.26
N GLY A 97 -11.80 8.08 -4.96
CA GLY A 97 -11.65 7.15 -3.86
C GLY A 97 -10.21 6.68 -3.62
N THR A 98 -10.09 5.58 -2.90
CA THR A 98 -8.81 5.00 -2.48
C THR A 98 -8.69 3.56 -2.97
N ILE A 99 -7.57 3.20 -3.57
CA ILE A 99 -7.24 1.82 -3.95
C ILE A 99 -6.26 1.20 -2.96
N HIS A 100 -6.37 -0.10 -2.75
CA HIS A 100 -5.52 -0.87 -1.83
C HIS A 100 -4.91 -2.08 -2.54
N TYR A 101 -3.59 -2.23 -2.41
CA TYR A 101 -2.87 -3.44 -2.78
C TYR A 101 -2.94 -4.47 -1.67
N HIS A 102 -3.42 -5.66 -1.99
CA HIS A 102 -3.46 -6.79 -1.07
C HIS A 102 -2.72 -8.00 -1.64
N PRO A 103 -1.73 -8.58 -0.94
CA PRO A 103 -0.86 -9.64 -1.47
C PRO A 103 -1.50 -11.03 -1.35
N SER A 104 -2.73 -11.17 -1.87
CA SER A 104 -3.37 -12.45 -2.11
C SER A 104 -4.35 -12.37 -3.28
N LEU A 105 -4.88 -13.53 -3.65
CA LEU A 105 -6.03 -13.68 -4.55
C LEU A 105 -7.32 -13.53 -3.75
N LEU A 106 -7.79 -12.29 -3.56
CA LEU A 106 -9.01 -12.02 -2.80
C LEU A 106 -10.22 -12.76 -3.40
N PRO A 107 -11.17 -13.23 -2.57
CA PRO A 107 -11.29 -13.00 -1.12
C PRO A 107 -10.43 -13.92 -0.23
N LYS A 108 -9.53 -14.75 -0.77
CA LYS A 108 -8.66 -15.59 0.05
C LYS A 108 -7.66 -14.74 0.84
N HIS A 109 -7.34 -15.18 2.06
CA HIS A 109 -6.28 -14.60 2.90
C HIS A 109 -6.39 -13.08 3.10
N ARG A 110 -7.59 -12.58 3.41
CA ARG A 110 -7.76 -11.20 3.91
C ARG A 110 -6.93 -10.95 5.16
N GLY A 111 -6.58 -9.69 5.40
CA GLY A 111 -5.85 -9.25 6.56
C GLY A 111 -4.36 -9.52 6.48
N ARG A 112 -3.73 -9.67 7.64
CA ARG A 112 -2.26 -9.68 7.73
C ARG A 112 -1.66 -11.03 7.33
N SER A 113 -0.40 -10.96 6.87
CA SER A 113 0.44 -12.12 6.56
C SER A 113 -0.13 -13.04 5.48
N SER A 114 -0.77 -12.46 4.46
CA SER A 114 -1.49 -13.22 3.42
C SER A 114 -0.58 -14.15 2.61
N ILE A 115 0.63 -13.70 2.27
CA ILE A 115 1.64 -14.52 1.58
C ILE A 115 2.05 -15.70 2.47
N ASN A 116 2.30 -15.44 3.76
CA ASN A 116 2.64 -16.51 4.71
C ASN A 116 1.51 -17.54 4.78
N ARG A 117 0.24 -17.10 4.84
CA ARG A 117 -0.91 -18.00 4.89
C ARG A 117 -1.04 -18.86 3.64
N ALA A 118 -0.80 -18.29 2.46
CA ALA A 118 -0.80 -19.05 1.21
C ALA A 118 0.24 -20.19 1.25
N VAL A 119 1.47 -19.88 1.68
CA VAL A 119 2.55 -20.87 1.82
C VAL A 119 2.23 -21.90 2.92
N ILE A 120 1.80 -21.47 4.11
CA ILE A 120 1.48 -22.34 5.26
C ILE A 120 0.37 -23.34 4.90
N ASN A 121 -0.62 -22.90 4.14
CA ASN A 121 -1.75 -23.75 3.76
C ASN A 121 -1.43 -24.66 2.56
N GLY A 122 -0.23 -24.56 1.98
CA GLY A 122 0.15 -25.32 0.78
C GLY A 122 -0.68 -24.93 -0.45
N ASP A 123 -1.11 -23.66 -0.56
CA ASP A 123 -1.75 -23.20 -1.77
C ASP A 123 -0.75 -23.28 -2.94
N THR A 124 -1.19 -23.82 -4.08
CA THR A 124 -0.37 -23.87 -5.31
C THR A 124 -0.40 -22.56 -6.11
N LYS A 125 -1.23 -21.61 -5.68
CA LYS A 125 -1.47 -20.33 -6.34
C LYS A 125 -1.57 -19.22 -5.32
N GLY A 126 -0.79 -18.17 -5.52
CA GLY A 126 -0.84 -16.91 -4.78
C GLY A 126 -1.03 -15.75 -5.73
N GLY A 127 -0.75 -14.53 -5.25
CA GLY A 127 -0.66 -13.36 -6.10
C GLY A 127 -1.09 -12.08 -5.41
N LEU A 128 -1.62 -11.16 -6.20
CA LEU A 128 -1.90 -9.78 -5.81
C LEU A 128 -3.30 -9.38 -6.27
N SER A 129 -4.02 -8.69 -5.41
CA SER A 129 -5.26 -8.01 -5.74
C SER A 129 -5.10 -6.50 -5.54
N ILE A 130 -5.70 -5.72 -6.44
CA ILE A 130 -5.96 -4.31 -6.24
C ILE A 130 -7.46 -4.18 -6.04
N ILE A 131 -7.87 -3.54 -4.95
CA ILE A 131 -9.27 -3.33 -4.61
C ILE A 131 -9.56 -1.85 -4.42
N TRP A 132 -10.83 -1.48 -4.53
CA TRP A 132 -11.31 -0.27 -3.86
C TRP A 132 -11.32 -0.51 -2.35
N ALA A 133 -10.80 0.43 -1.58
CA ALA A 133 -10.91 0.38 -0.13
C ALA A 133 -12.34 0.74 0.30
N ASP A 134 -12.82 0.08 1.34
CA ASP A 134 -14.11 0.30 1.99
C ASP A 134 -13.93 0.29 3.52
N GLU A 135 -15.02 0.31 4.28
CA GLU A 135 -14.95 0.31 5.75
C GLU A 135 -14.43 -1.00 6.36
N GLY A 136 -14.40 -2.09 5.57
CA GLY A 136 -13.92 -3.39 6.03
C GLY A 136 -12.44 -3.62 5.75
N ILE A 137 -11.93 -4.76 6.23
CA ILE A 137 -10.54 -5.16 6.04
C ILE A 137 -10.46 -6.04 4.80
N ASP A 138 -9.94 -5.47 3.71
CA ASP A 138 -9.75 -6.13 2.41
C ASP A 138 -11.07 -6.68 1.82
N THR A 139 -12.18 -5.98 2.06
CA THR A 139 -13.52 -6.41 1.64
C THR A 139 -14.02 -5.75 0.36
N GLY A 140 -13.44 -4.62 -0.02
CA GLY A 140 -13.96 -3.84 -1.13
C GLY A 140 -13.82 -4.50 -2.52
N PRO A 141 -14.51 -3.95 -3.53
CA PRO A 141 -14.57 -4.53 -4.86
C PRO A 141 -13.19 -4.67 -5.54
N ILE A 142 -12.96 -5.84 -6.15
CA ILE A 142 -11.71 -6.13 -6.86
C ILE A 142 -11.66 -5.36 -8.18
N LEU A 143 -10.58 -4.61 -8.37
CA LEU A 143 -10.26 -3.89 -9.60
C LEU A 143 -9.42 -4.73 -10.55
N LEU A 144 -8.39 -5.37 -10.00
CA LEU A 144 -7.43 -6.16 -10.74
C LEU A 144 -6.90 -7.27 -9.85
N GLN A 145 -6.61 -8.41 -10.47
CA GLN A 145 -5.95 -9.51 -9.79
C GLN A 145 -4.89 -10.12 -10.72
N LYS A 146 -3.74 -10.44 -10.14
CA LYS A 146 -2.65 -11.13 -10.84
C LYS A 146 -2.27 -12.36 -10.04
N GLU A 147 -2.22 -13.50 -10.70
CA GLU A 147 -1.84 -14.79 -10.11
C GLU A 147 -0.35 -15.06 -10.31
N VAL A 148 0.23 -15.77 -9.34
CA VAL A 148 1.54 -16.41 -9.43
C VAL A 148 1.45 -17.85 -8.94
N GLU A 149 2.27 -18.72 -9.51
CA GLU A 149 2.42 -20.10 -9.04
C GLU A 149 3.26 -20.14 -7.76
N ILE A 150 2.84 -20.95 -6.79
CA ILE A 150 3.61 -21.29 -5.60
C ILE A 150 4.04 -22.75 -5.74
N SER A 151 5.34 -22.94 -5.94
CA SER A 151 5.96 -24.25 -6.12
C SER A 151 6.18 -24.93 -4.76
N PRO A 152 6.34 -26.27 -4.69
CA PRO A 152 6.61 -26.96 -3.43
C PRO A 152 7.86 -26.48 -2.68
N ASP A 153 8.86 -25.96 -3.40
CA ASP A 153 10.11 -25.44 -2.84
C ASP A 153 10.08 -23.92 -2.60
N ASP A 154 8.98 -23.24 -2.94
CA ASP A 154 8.84 -21.80 -2.71
C ASP A 154 8.72 -21.51 -1.19
N THR A 155 9.46 -20.49 -0.76
CA THR A 155 9.37 -19.93 0.58
C THR A 155 8.54 -18.65 0.54
N THR A 156 8.10 -18.13 1.69
CA THR A 156 7.47 -16.78 1.72
C THR A 156 8.35 -15.71 1.07
N GLY A 157 9.68 -15.81 1.26
CA GLY A 157 10.63 -14.88 0.65
C GLY A 157 10.69 -15.01 -0.87
N SER A 158 10.76 -16.23 -1.41
CA SER A 158 10.78 -16.41 -2.87
C SER A 158 9.47 -15.97 -3.52
N VAL A 159 8.32 -16.23 -2.88
CA VAL A 159 7.03 -15.72 -3.36
C VAL A 159 6.99 -14.20 -3.34
N TYR A 160 7.54 -13.54 -2.32
CA TYR A 160 7.50 -12.07 -2.22
C TYR A 160 8.46 -11.37 -3.18
N PHE A 161 9.70 -11.88 -3.34
CA PHE A 161 10.75 -11.19 -4.09
C PHE A 161 10.88 -11.66 -5.54
N ASN A 162 10.46 -12.88 -5.88
CA ASN A 162 10.80 -13.51 -7.16
C ASN A 162 9.58 -13.88 -8.03
N LYS A 163 8.34 -13.62 -7.57
CA LYS A 163 7.10 -13.95 -8.27
C LYS A 163 6.23 -12.70 -8.43
#